data_AF-A0A0K8J912-F1
#
_entry.id   AF-A0A0K8J912-F1
#
_cell.length_a   1.000
_cell.length_b   1.000
_cell.length_c   1.000
_cell.angle_alpha   90.00
_cell.angle_beta   90.00
_cell.angle_gamma   90.00
#
_symmetry.space_group_name_H-M   'P 1'
#
loop_
_entity.id
_entity.type
_entity.pdbx_description
1 polymer ?
#
loop_
_entity_poly.entity_id
_entity_poly.type
_entity_poly.pdbx_seq_one_letter_code
_entity_poly.pdbx_strand_id
1 'polypeptide(L)'
;MSYDCDVKRIQNLPLSDVRKELLGVHGVGNETADSILLYAFHFPTFVVDAYTMRLFKRYPLDAGKTYVQVKKFIESRIPADVLVYNRFHALIVQNGKEHCKKKALCEGCPLEGSCKKCFD
;
A
#
# COMPACT_ATOMS: atom_id res chain seq x y z
N MET A 1 -17.49 10.47 -16.41
CA MET A 1 -16.88 10.82 -17.71
C MET A 1 -16.63 9.54 -18.48
N SER A 2 -16.74 9.53 -19.82
CA SER A 2 -16.25 8.38 -20.61
C SER A 2 -14.76 8.58 -20.85
N TYR A 3 -13.95 7.62 -20.44
CA TYR A 3 -12.50 7.62 -20.68
C TYR A 3 -12.13 6.92 -21.99
N ASP A 4 -13.10 6.32 -22.68
CA ASP A 4 -12.91 5.55 -23.92
C ASP A 4 -11.81 4.48 -23.82
N CYS A 5 -11.61 3.93 -22.62
CA CYS A 5 -10.52 3.01 -22.27
C CYS A 5 -9.10 3.57 -22.53
N ASP A 6 -8.93 4.88 -22.61
CA ASP A 6 -7.64 5.54 -22.81
C ASP A 6 -6.97 5.89 -21.47
N VAL A 7 -5.98 5.07 -21.09
CA VAL A 7 -5.19 5.25 -19.87
C VAL A 7 -4.42 6.59 -19.87
N LYS A 8 -3.97 7.09 -21.03
CA LYS A 8 -3.22 8.35 -21.09
C LYS A 8 -4.09 9.53 -20.71
N ARG A 9 -5.39 9.50 -21.02
CA ARG A 9 -6.33 10.55 -20.57
C ARG A 9 -6.44 10.57 -19.05
N ILE A 10 -6.55 9.38 -18.45
CA ILE A 10 -6.65 9.23 -16.99
C ILE A 10 -5.37 9.75 -16.30
N GLN A 11 -4.20 9.44 -16.85
CA GLN A 11 -2.90 9.87 -16.31
C GLN A 11 -2.69 11.39 -16.27
N ASN A 12 -3.42 12.14 -17.11
CA ASN A 12 -3.33 13.60 -17.13
C ASN A 12 -4.31 14.28 -16.16
N LEU A 13 -5.13 13.52 -15.43
CA LEU A 13 -6.06 14.05 -14.44
C LEU A 13 -5.45 14.13 -13.04
N PRO A 14 -5.96 15.02 -12.17
CA PRO A 14 -5.57 15.03 -10.77
C PRO A 14 -5.85 13.69 -10.10
N LEU A 15 -4.86 13.16 -9.37
CA LEU A 15 -4.96 11.89 -8.64
C LEU A 15 -6.20 11.84 -7.74
N SER A 16 -6.49 12.93 -7.03
CA SER A 16 -7.66 13.04 -6.14
C SER A 16 -8.99 12.78 -6.85
N ASP A 17 -9.11 13.22 -8.10
CA ASP A 17 -10.35 13.17 -8.86
C ASP A 17 -10.57 11.74 -9.36
N VAL A 18 -9.53 11.13 -9.95
CA VAL A 18 -9.56 9.72 -10.39
C VAL A 18 -9.82 8.80 -9.20
N ARG A 19 -9.18 9.06 -8.05
CA ARG A 19 -9.40 8.28 -6.83
C ARG A 19 -10.84 8.38 -6.32
N LYS A 20 -11.42 9.58 -6.33
CA LYS A 20 -12.81 9.81 -5.93
C LYS A 20 -13.78 9.06 -6.84
N GLU A 21 -13.52 9.04 -8.14
CA GLU A 21 -14.33 8.29 -9.10
C GLU A 21 -14.25 6.78 -8.87
N LEU A 22 -13.03 6.23 -8.67
CA LEU A 22 -12.85 4.82 -8.37
C LEU A 22 -13.60 4.40 -7.10
N LEU A 23 -13.52 5.20 -6.03
CA LEU A 23 -14.25 4.96 -4.78
C LEU A 23 -15.78 5.12 -4.92
N GLY A 24 -16.25 5.79 -5.98
CA GLY A 24 -17.68 5.87 -6.31
C GLY A 24 -18.22 4.60 -6.95
N VAL A 25 -17.36 3.67 -7.40
CA VAL A 25 -17.78 2.40 -8.00
C VAL A 25 -18.16 1.40 -6.91
N HIS A 26 -19.38 0.85 -7.00
CA HIS A 26 -19.84 -0.15 -6.05
C HIS A 26 -18.90 -1.36 -5.99
N GLY A 27 -18.42 -1.69 -4.77
CA GLY A 27 -17.49 -2.78 -4.53
C GLY A 27 -16.00 -2.39 -4.59
N VAL A 28 -15.67 -1.15 -4.96
CA VAL A 28 -14.28 -0.65 -4.94
C VAL A 28 -13.98 0.03 -3.61
N GLY A 29 -13.17 -0.65 -2.78
CA GLY A 29 -12.65 -0.10 -1.53
C GLY A 29 -11.32 0.66 -1.72
N ASN A 30 -10.79 1.22 -0.62
CA ASN A 30 -9.52 1.96 -0.63
C ASN A 30 -8.35 1.16 -1.23
N GLU A 31 -8.19 -0.10 -0.82
CA GLU A 31 -7.12 -0.98 -1.31
C GLU A 31 -7.22 -1.18 -2.83
N THR A 32 -8.42 -1.50 -3.34
CA THR A 32 -8.65 -1.71 -4.77
C THR A 32 -8.45 -0.42 -5.57
N ALA A 33 -8.98 0.71 -5.09
CA ALA A 33 -8.81 2.01 -5.75
C ALA A 33 -7.33 2.37 -5.87
N ASP A 34 -6.58 2.28 -4.76
CA ASP A 34 -5.17 2.64 -4.76
C ASP A 34 -4.33 1.62 -5.55
N SER A 35 -4.75 0.34 -5.61
CA SER A 35 -4.10 -0.67 -6.45
C SER A 35 -4.22 -0.34 -7.94
N ILE A 36 -5.42 0.05 -8.38
CA ILE A 36 -5.64 0.47 -9.77
C ILE A 36 -4.82 1.74 -10.08
N LEU A 37 -4.85 2.73 -9.19
CA LEU A 37 -4.12 3.98 -9.35
C LEU A 37 -2.61 3.74 -9.49
N LEU A 38 -2.03 2.95 -8.58
CA LEU A 38 -0.60 2.69 -8.56
C LEU A 38 -0.16 1.80 -9.73
N TYR A 39 -0.80 0.64 -9.91
CA TYR A 39 -0.32 -0.40 -10.82
C TYR A 39 -0.78 -0.21 -12.26
N ALA A 40 -2.04 0.18 -12.48
CA ALA A 40 -2.56 0.33 -13.83
C ALA A 40 -2.32 1.74 -14.36
N PHE A 41 -2.61 2.75 -13.53
CA PHE A 41 -2.58 4.15 -13.97
C PHE A 41 -1.27 4.87 -13.65
N HIS A 42 -0.34 4.25 -12.92
CA HIS A 42 0.97 4.82 -12.63
C HIS A 42 0.91 6.15 -11.84
N PHE A 43 -0.06 6.28 -10.95
CA PHE A 43 -0.08 7.38 -9.98
C PHE A 43 0.82 7.05 -8.78
N PRO A 44 1.59 8.03 -8.26
CA PRO A 44 2.43 7.82 -7.08
C PRO A 44 1.56 7.85 -5.81
N THR A 45 0.78 6.79 -5.58
CA THR A 45 0.02 6.60 -4.35
C THR A 45 0.21 5.20 -3.79
N PHE A 46 0.38 5.10 -2.49
CA PHE A 46 0.72 3.85 -1.84
C PHE A 46 -0.51 2.99 -1.56
N VAL A 47 -0.40 1.67 -1.77
CA VAL A 47 -1.43 0.68 -1.49
C VAL A 47 -1.19 0.06 -0.13
N VAL A 48 -2.19 0.07 0.74
CA VAL A 48 -2.12 -0.59 2.05
C VAL A 48 -3.01 -1.82 2.05
N ASP A 49 -2.42 -2.99 2.22
CA ASP A 49 -3.17 -4.26 2.26
C ASP A 49 -3.04 -4.94 3.64
N ALA A 50 -3.63 -6.12 3.77
CA ALA A 50 -3.54 -6.92 5.00
C ALA A 50 -2.09 -7.33 5.37
N TYR A 51 -1.16 -7.39 4.41
CA TYR A 51 0.25 -7.66 4.68
C TYR A 51 0.92 -6.45 5.33
N THR A 52 0.68 -5.27 4.75
CA THR A 52 1.15 -3.97 5.24
C THR A 52 0.64 -3.72 6.64
N MET A 53 -0.68 -3.83 6.86
CA MET A 53 -1.29 -3.62 8.18
C MET A 53 -0.71 -4.57 9.23
N ARG A 54 -0.51 -5.84 8.88
CA ARG A 54 0.06 -6.83 9.82
C ARG A 54 1.53 -6.56 10.13
N LEU A 55 2.33 -6.23 9.12
CA LEU A 55 3.75 -5.92 9.30
C LEU A 55 3.90 -4.68 10.19
N PHE A 56 3.17 -3.62 9.89
CA PHE A 56 3.26 -2.34 10.61
C PHE A 56 2.69 -2.41 12.03
N LYS A 57 1.76 -3.34 12.31
CA LYS A 57 1.31 -3.63 13.68
C LYS A 57 2.42 -4.28 14.53
N ARG A 58 3.26 -5.14 13.93
CA ARG A 58 4.30 -5.92 14.65
C ARG A 58 5.64 -5.21 14.72
N TYR A 59 5.95 -4.43 13.69
CA TYR A 59 7.16 -3.65 13.61
C TYR A 59 6.98 -2.35 14.42
N PRO A 60 8.02 -1.85 15.12
CA PRO A 60 7.87 -0.74 16.07
C PRO A 60 7.71 0.62 15.37
N LEU A 61 6.59 0.84 14.69
CA LEU A 61 6.25 2.08 13.99
C LEU A 61 4.94 2.64 14.53
N ASP A 62 4.90 3.95 14.73
CA ASP A 62 3.66 4.68 15.01
C ASP A 62 2.97 5.10 13.71
N ALA A 63 2.55 4.10 12.93
CA ALA A 63 1.89 4.31 11.64
C ALA A 63 0.35 4.41 11.76
N GLY A 64 -0.18 4.35 13.00
CA GLY A 64 -1.61 4.28 13.26
C GLY A 64 -2.22 2.89 13.02
N LYS A 65 -3.55 2.82 13.12
CA LYS A 65 -4.31 1.54 13.12
C LYS A 65 -5.29 1.40 11.96
N THR A 66 -5.44 2.43 11.14
CA THR A 66 -6.35 2.45 9.99
C THR A 66 -5.58 2.55 8.68
N TYR A 67 -6.22 2.11 7.59
CA TYR A 67 -5.69 2.22 6.23
C TYR A 67 -5.15 3.63 5.93
N VAL A 68 -5.96 4.65 6.21
CA VAL A 68 -5.64 6.05 5.90
C VAL A 68 -4.44 6.54 6.71
N GLN A 69 -4.35 6.17 7.99
CA GLN A 69 -3.22 6.53 8.84
C GLN A 69 -1.92 5.88 8.34
N VAL A 70 -1.95 4.58 8.05
CA VAL A 70 -0.77 3.84 7.59
C VAL A 70 -0.31 4.35 6.22
N LYS A 71 -1.24 4.59 5.30
CA LYS A 71 -0.94 5.18 3.98
C LYS A 71 -0.26 6.53 4.14
N LYS A 72 -0.87 7.44 4.91
CA LYS A 72 -0.32 8.78 5.16
C LYS A 72 1.06 8.71 5.81
N PHE A 73 1.25 7.79 6.76
CA PHE A 73 2.55 7.58 7.39
C PHE A 73 3.62 7.19 6.35
N ILE A 74 3.33 6.21 5.50
CA ILE A 74 4.27 5.75 4.46
C ILE A 74 4.57 6.86 3.46
N GLU A 75 3.54 7.46 2.85
CA GLU A 75 3.71 8.52 1.83
C GLU A 75 4.41 9.77 2.39
N SER A 76 4.40 9.99 3.71
CA SER A 76 5.17 11.07 4.36
C SER A 76 6.66 10.77 4.57
N ARG A 77 7.09 9.51 4.42
CA ARG A 77 8.42 9.02 4.80
C ARG A 77 9.26 8.53 3.63
N ILE A 78 8.63 8.15 2.53
CA ILE A 78 9.32 7.67 1.31
C ILE A 78 8.96 8.57 0.12
N PRO A 79 9.87 8.73 -0.87
CA PRO A 79 9.61 9.58 -2.02
C PRO A 79 8.35 9.18 -2.79
N ALA A 80 7.56 10.17 -3.20
CA ALA A 80 6.37 9.98 -4.03
C ALA A 80 6.75 9.60 -5.47
N ASP A 81 7.12 8.34 -5.64
CA ASP A 81 7.56 7.75 -6.90
C ASP A 81 6.90 6.38 -7.11
N VAL A 82 6.41 6.15 -8.33
CA VAL A 82 5.66 4.95 -8.70
C VAL A 82 6.51 3.69 -8.53
N LEU A 83 7.77 3.72 -8.95
CA LEU A 83 8.66 2.57 -8.89
C LEU A 83 9.05 2.25 -7.44
N VAL A 84 9.29 3.28 -6.62
CA VAL A 84 9.54 3.14 -5.18
C VAL A 84 8.33 2.50 -4.49
N TYR A 85 7.11 2.98 -4.75
CA TYR A 85 5.90 2.44 -4.13
C TYR A 85 5.62 1.01 -4.57
N ASN A 86 5.76 0.70 -5.86
CA ASN A 86 5.62 -0.66 -6.39
C ASN A 86 6.59 -1.64 -5.72
N ARG A 87 7.88 -1.27 -5.66
CA ARG A 87 8.91 -2.12 -5.05
C ARG A 87 8.70 -2.29 -3.56
N PHE A 88 8.36 -1.21 -2.85
CA PHE A 88 8.16 -1.26 -1.41
C PHE A 88 6.95 -2.13 -1.04
N HIS A 89 5.82 -1.98 -1.73
CA HIS A 89 4.65 -2.84 -1.55
C HIS A 89 4.99 -4.31 -1.85
N ALA A 90 5.67 -4.59 -2.97
CA ALA A 90 6.08 -5.94 -3.32
C ALA A 90 6.97 -6.60 -2.25
N LEU A 91 7.93 -5.87 -1.68
CA LEU A 91 8.79 -6.37 -0.61
C LEU A 91 8.02 -6.67 0.68
N ILE A 92 7.05 -5.82 1.04
CA ILE A 92 6.16 -6.07 2.18
C ILE A 92 5.34 -7.34 1.96
N VAL A 93 4.76 -7.50 0.77
CA VAL A 93 3.98 -8.69 0.40
C VAL A 93 4.86 -9.94 0.46
N GLN A 94 6.06 -9.89 -0.10
CA GLN A 94 7.01 -11.00 -0.06
C GLN A 94 7.37 -11.38 1.38
N ASN A 95 7.77 -10.40 2.20
CA ASN A 95 8.07 -10.62 3.60
C ASN A 95 6.87 -11.23 4.35
N GLY A 96 5.67 -10.75 4.07
CA GLY A 96 4.46 -11.23 4.71
C GLY A 96 4.02 -12.63 4.28
N LYS A 97 4.48 -13.14 3.12
CA LYS A 97 4.29 -14.51 2.64
C LYS A 97 5.34 -15.47 3.19
N GLU A 98 6.58 -15.02 3.29
CA GLU A 98 7.73 -15.87 3.67
C GLU A 98 7.96 -15.89 5.19
N HIS A 99 7.91 -14.72 5.84
CA HIS A 99 8.33 -14.55 7.23
C HIS A 99 7.21 -14.02 8.13
N CYS A 100 6.71 -12.80 7.89
CA CYS A 100 5.70 -12.14 8.71
C CYS A 100 4.28 -12.64 8.38
N LYS A 101 4.10 -13.96 8.38
CA LYS A 101 2.83 -14.67 8.13
C LYS A 101 1.88 -14.51 9.31
N LYS A 102 0.64 -15.00 9.21
CA LYS A 102 -0.33 -14.99 10.34
C LYS A 102 0.30 -15.64 11.58
N LYS A 103 0.84 -16.85 11.44
CA LYS A 103 1.80 -17.44 12.38
C LYS A 103 3.21 -17.07 11.92
N ALA A 104 3.85 -16.14 12.62
CA ALA A 104 5.13 -15.57 12.19
C ALA A 104 6.26 -16.62 12.19
N LEU A 105 7.11 -16.58 11.17
CA LEU A 105 8.36 -17.31 11.06
C LEU A 105 9.49 -16.28 11.11
N CYS A 106 9.89 -15.91 12.33
CA CYS A 106 10.84 -14.82 12.54
C CYS A 106 12.28 -15.20 12.18
N GLU A 107 12.64 -16.46 12.36
CA GLU A 107 13.97 -16.98 12.04
C GLU A 107 14.30 -16.73 10.56
N GLY A 108 15.44 -16.10 10.31
CA GLY A 108 15.90 -15.76 8.96
C GLY A 108 15.16 -14.59 8.30
N CYS A 109 14.23 -13.93 9.01
CA CYS A 109 13.59 -12.73 8.51
C CYS A 109 14.62 -11.58 8.43
N PRO A 110 14.72 -10.85 7.30
CA PRO A 110 15.66 -9.72 7.18
C PRO A 110 15.43 -8.60 8.20
N LEU A 111 14.24 -8.54 8.80
CA LEU A 111 13.86 -7.54 9.80
C LEU A 111 13.97 -8.06 11.24
N GLU A 112 14.43 -9.29 11.46
CA GLU A 112 14.41 -9.93 12.78
C GLU A 112 15.14 -9.10 13.85
N GLY A 113 16.32 -8.55 13.53
CA GLY A 113 17.14 -7.81 14.50
C GLY A 113 16.53 -6.49 14.98
N SER A 114 15.59 -5.91 14.24
CA SER A 114 14.95 -4.62 14.56
C SER A 114 13.44 -4.74 14.85
N CYS A 115 12.85 -5.91 14.62
CA CYS A 115 11.43 -6.14 14.84
C CYS A 115 11.16 -6.49 16.31
N LYS A 116 10.35 -5.65 16.99
CA LYS A 116 9.90 -5.92 18.37
C LYS A 116 8.85 -7.01 18.49
N LYS A 117 8.36 -7.52 17.35
CA LYS A 117 7.37 -8.61 17.29
C LYS A 117 6.12 -8.24 18.14
N CYS A 118 5.63 -7.01 18.06
CA CYS A 118 4.49 -6.56 18.86
C CYS A 118 3.23 -7.37 18.49
N PHE A 119 2.82 -8.29 19.36
CA PHE A 119 1.63 -9.13 19.17
C PHE A 119 0.50 -8.61 20.07
N ASP A 120 0.09 -7.35 19.88
CA ASP A 120 -1.13 -6.84 20.53
C ASP A 120 -2.36 -7.67 20.12
#